data_AF-A0A258A8X7-F1
#
_entry.id   AF-A0A258A8X7-F1
#
_cell.length_a   1.000
_cell.length_b   1.000
_cell.length_c   1.000
_cell.angle_alpha   90.00
_cell.angle_beta   90.00
_cell.angle_gamma   90.00
#
_symmetry.space_group_name_H-M   'P 1'
#
loop_
_entity.id
_entity.type
_entity.pdbx_description
1 polymer ?
#
loop_
_entity_poly.entity_id
_entity_poly.type
_entity_poly.pdbx_seq_one_letter_code
_entity_poly.pdbx_strand_id
1 'polypeptide(L)'
;NNWVFNSDMNTVPAAAKNPTAKVEHEATTSKIGEDQLFYFQSRGIDPRTFFRYRDGASHPANVIAVANGQVDLATDFDRNFNGMAERGLVRRDEVRIVWTSEPLPNDPLVVRAGFDPAATARIQEIVTTLTQDEARAIMPPRYTGWGKADHESYRPIEAAGIAVGRLKAKP
;
A
#
# COMPACT_ATOMS: atom_id res chain seq x y z
N ASN A 1 0.82 3.13 -5.46
CA ASN A 1 2.14 2.47 -5.33
C ASN A 1 2.62 2.58 -3.89
N ASN A 2 3.22 1.52 -3.35
CA ASN A 2 3.59 1.46 -1.94
C ASN A 2 5.08 1.65 -1.74
N TRP A 3 5.47 2.33 -0.67
CA TRP A 3 6.84 2.74 -0.37
C TRP A 3 7.32 2.18 0.96
N VAL A 4 8.62 1.96 1.03
CA VAL A 4 9.34 1.85 2.31
C VAL A 4 10.24 3.06 2.42
N PHE A 5 10.14 3.77 3.53
CA PHE A 5 11.01 4.89 3.85
C PHE A 5 12.21 4.43 4.65
N ASN A 6 13.29 5.20 4.54
CA ASN A 6 14.44 5.11 5.42
C ASN A 6 14.90 6.51 5.83
N SER A 7 15.28 6.66 7.09
CA SER A 7 15.83 7.91 7.64
C SER A 7 17.34 8.05 7.41
N ASP A 8 18.09 6.98 7.13
CA ASP A 8 19.50 7.05 6.70
C ASP A 8 20.00 5.73 6.09
N MET A 9 20.70 5.79 4.94
CA MET A 9 21.55 4.76 4.23
C MET A 9 21.39 4.92 2.71
N ASN A 10 22.26 4.36 1.86
CA ASN A 10 22.16 4.43 0.39
C ASN A 10 21.89 3.05 -0.24
N THR A 11 20.81 2.98 -1.05
CA THR A 11 20.42 1.98 -2.09
C THR A 11 20.47 0.47 -1.80
N VAL A 12 19.30 -0.18 -1.97
CA VAL A 12 18.83 -1.42 -1.30
C VAL A 12 18.95 -1.21 0.21
N PRO A 13 17.91 -1.36 1.04
CA PRO A 13 18.11 -1.10 2.46
C PRO A 13 19.25 -1.99 2.95
N ALA A 14 20.44 -1.44 3.18
CA ALA A 14 21.47 -2.15 3.94
C ALA A 14 20.93 -2.40 5.37
N ALA A 15 19.82 -1.75 5.75
CA ALA A 15 18.96 -2.13 6.85
C ALA A 15 18.44 -3.57 6.69
N ALA A 16 18.06 -4.03 5.50
CA ALA A 16 17.79 -5.46 5.22
C ALA A 16 19.04 -6.36 5.39
N LYS A 17 20.21 -5.79 5.68
CA LYS A 17 21.41 -6.49 6.14
C LYS A 17 21.81 -6.11 7.59
N ASN A 18 21.12 -5.16 8.22
CA ASN A 18 21.35 -4.70 9.59
C ASN A 18 20.21 -5.19 10.50
N PRO A 19 20.43 -6.29 11.24
CA PRO A 19 19.40 -6.88 12.10
C PRO A 19 19.02 -5.99 13.30
N THR A 20 19.74 -4.90 13.55
CA THR A 20 19.43 -3.96 14.65
C THR A 20 18.45 -2.86 14.26
N ALA A 21 18.13 -2.72 12.97
CA ALA A 21 17.21 -1.68 12.49
C ALA A 21 15.79 -1.87 13.06
N LYS A 22 15.18 -0.75 13.46
CA LYS A 22 13.81 -0.64 13.92
C LYS A 22 12.89 -0.44 12.72
N VAL A 23 11.91 -1.32 12.59
CA VAL A 23 10.98 -1.30 11.47
C VAL A 23 9.57 -1.21 12.00
N GLU A 24 8.83 -0.19 11.55
CA GLU A 24 7.39 -0.09 11.79
C GLU A 24 6.63 -0.51 10.54
N HIS A 25 5.67 -1.40 10.75
CA HIS A 25 4.75 -1.87 9.75
C HIS A 25 3.34 -1.37 10.06
N GLU A 26 2.67 -0.93 9.02
CA GLU A 26 1.28 -0.55 9.13
C GLU A 26 0.40 -1.75 9.56
N ALA A 27 -0.56 -1.52 10.47
CA ALA A 27 -1.44 -2.59 10.97
C ALA A 27 -2.74 -2.82 10.21
N THR A 28 -3.03 -2.04 9.15
CA THR A 28 -4.24 -2.31 8.39
C THR A 28 -4.07 -3.62 7.62
N THR A 29 -5.11 -4.46 7.56
CA THR A 29 -5.18 -5.61 6.64
C THR A 29 -5.35 -5.15 5.19
N SER A 30 -4.75 -4.01 4.86
CA SER A 30 -4.77 -3.44 3.54
C SER A 30 -3.62 -4.06 2.75
N LYS A 31 -3.91 -4.26 1.47
CA LYS A 31 -3.04 -4.67 0.36
C LYS A 31 -1.58 -4.19 0.44
N ILE A 32 -1.36 -3.08 1.14
CA ILE A 32 -0.10 -2.38 1.30
C ILE A 32 0.86 -3.18 2.17
N GLY A 33 0.36 -3.72 3.29
CA GLY A 33 1.17 -4.47 4.22
C GLY A 33 1.66 -5.80 3.63
N GLU A 34 0.79 -6.54 2.93
CA GLU A 34 1.18 -7.84 2.37
C GLU A 34 2.27 -7.74 1.29
N ASP A 35 2.21 -6.73 0.42
CA ASP A 35 3.20 -6.56 -0.65
C ASP A 35 4.59 -6.18 -0.10
N GLN A 36 4.63 -5.38 0.97
CA GLN A 36 5.88 -5.02 1.64
C GLN A 36 6.48 -6.21 2.42
N LEU A 37 5.63 -7.01 3.07
CA LEU A 37 6.06 -8.26 3.69
C LEU A 37 6.57 -9.25 2.62
N PHE A 38 5.87 -9.36 1.50
CA PHE A 38 6.27 -10.18 0.35
C PHE A 38 7.61 -9.72 -0.24
N TYR A 39 7.87 -8.41 -0.31
CA TYR A 39 9.18 -7.87 -0.72
C TYR A 39 10.33 -8.38 0.16
N PHE A 40 10.17 -8.43 1.48
CA PHE A 40 11.19 -8.97 2.37
C PHE A 40 11.30 -10.49 2.26
N GLN A 41 10.17 -11.21 2.25
CA GLN A 41 10.15 -12.67 2.19
C GLN A 41 10.74 -13.21 0.88
N SER A 42 10.47 -12.56 -0.26
CA SER A 42 11.07 -12.91 -1.56
C SER A 42 12.61 -12.78 -1.59
N ARG A 43 13.21 -12.12 -0.59
CA ARG A 43 14.66 -12.02 -0.38
C ARG A 43 15.17 -12.91 0.74
N GLY A 44 14.33 -13.83 1.25
CA GLY A 44 14.67 -14.71 2.36
C GLY A 44 14.74 -13.99 3.71
N ILE A 45 14.11 -12.81 3.83
CA ILE A 45 14.09 -12.01 5.06
C ILE A 45 12.69 -12.09 5.65
N ASP A 46 12.58 -12.66 6.85
CA ASP A 46 11.38 -12.50 7.68
C ASP A 46 11.55 -11.24 8.54
N PRO A 47 10.79 -10.16 8.28
CA PRO A 47 10.97 -8.90 8.99
C PRO A 47 10.83 -9.02 10.50
N ARG A 48 9.97 -9.94 10.97
CA ARG A 48 9.67 -10.11 12.40
C ARG A 48 10.84 -10.68 13.19
N THR A 49 11.68 -11.47 12.54
CA THR A 49 12.85 -12.12 13.15
C THR A 49 14.15 -11.43 12.77
N PHE A 50 14.19 -10.77 11.61
CA PHE A 50 15.37 -10.07 11.14
C PHE A 50 15.54 -8.69 11.77
N PHE A 51 14.45 -7.95 12.02
CA PHE A 51 14.48 -6.58 12.54
C PHE A 51 13.97 -6.45 13.97
N ARG A 52 14.19 -5.29 14.58
CA ARG A 52 13.36 -4.81 15.70
C ARG A 52 12.02 -4.34 15.15
N TYR A 53 11.18 -5.31 14.83
CA TYR A 53 9.91 -5.13 14.14
C TYR A 53 8.79 -4.75 15.10
N ARG A 54 7.97 -3.79 14.69
CA ARG A 54 6.69 -3.43 15.30
C ARG A 54 5.65 -3.31 14.22
N ASP A 55 4.42 -3.70 14.53
CA ASP A 55 3.25 -3.36 13.74
C ASP A 55 2.22 -2.62 14.61
N GLY A 56 1.30 -1.89 13.99
CA GLY A 56 0.27 -1.14 14.74
C GLY A 56 0.02 0.28 14.26
N ALA A 57 1.03 0.90 13.65
CA ALA A 57 1.00 2.31 13.32
C ALA A 57 0.20 2.61 12.05
N SER A 58 -0.36 3.82 11.98
CA SER A 58 -1.01 4.33 10.77
C SER A 58 0.03 4.89 9.80
N HIS A 59 -0.34 5.01 8.53
CA HIS A 59 0.50 5.62 7.50
C HIS A 59 1.08 6.99 7.89
N PRO A 60 0.29 7.98 8.38
CA PRO A 60 0.86 9.24 8.86
C PRO A 60 1.83 9.07 10.03
N ALA A 61 1.53 8.17 10.97
CA ALA A 61 2.40 7.92 12.12
C ALA A 61 3.74 7.30 11.69
N ASN A 62 3.72 6.39 10.73
CA ASN A 62 4.93 5.77 10.14
C ASN A 62 5.85 6.81 9.51
N VAL A 63 5.31 7.72 8.68
CA VAL A 63 6.10 8.78 8.04
C VAL A 63 6.73 9.70 9.08
N ILE A 64 5.96 10.13 10.08
CA ILE A 64 6.45 10.99 11.16
C ILE A 64 7.52 10.28 12.00
N ALA A 65 7.33 8.99 12.28
CA ALA A 65 8.29 8.21 13.06
C ALA A 65 9.65 8.09 12.36
N VAL A 66 9.65 7.92 11.03
CA VAL A 66 10.90 7.93 10.23
C VAL A 66 11.51 9.33 10.20
N ALA A 67 10.71 10.36 9.90
CA ALA A 67 11.20 11.74 9.83
C ALA A 67 11.83 12.24 11.15
N ASN A 68 11.32 11.76 12.28
CA ASN A 68 11.84 12.07 13.61
C ASN A 68 12.96 11.12 14.09
N GLY A 69 13.40 10.17 13.25
CA GLY A 69 14.42 9.18 13.62
C GLY A 69 14.00 8.22 14.74
N GLN A 70 12.70 8.08 15.01
CA GLN A 70 12.18 7.14 16.01
C GLN A 70 12.33 5.70 15.54
N VAL A 71 12.19 5.49 14.23
CA VAL A 71 12.40 4.23 13.53
C VAL A 71 13.24 4.43 12.28
N ASP A 72 13.92 3.36 11.87
CA ASP A 72 14.84 3.41 10.73
C ASP A 72 14.08 3.18 9.42
N LEU A 73 13.10 2.26 9.42
CA LEU A 73 12.25 2.00 8.27
C LEU A 73 10.78 2.02 8.64
N ALA A 74 9.94 2.51 7.74
CA ALA A 74 8.50 2.34 7.85
C ALA A 74 7.81 2.20 6.51
N THR A 75 6.60 1.66 6.53
CA THR A 75 5.79 1.41 5.35
C THR A 75 4.73 2.49 5.08
N ASP A 76 4.52 2.83 3.81
CA ASP A 76 3.49 3.78 3.37
C ASP A 76 3.04 3.60 1.91
N PHE A 77 2.18 4.48 1.41
CA PHE A 77 1.82 4.63 0.00
C PHE A 77 1.95 6.07 -0.49
N ASP A 78 2.15 6.20 -1.81
CA ASP A 78 2.43 7.45 -2.52
C ASP A 78 1.47 8.61 -2.16
N ARG A 79 0.16 8.37 -2.16
CA ARG A 79 -0.84 9.40 -1.99
C ARG A 79 -0.88 9.94 -0.55
N ASN A 80 -0.65 9.09 0.45
CA ASN A 80 -0.54 9.56 1.84
C ASN A 80 0.68 10.47 1.98
N PHE A 81 1.87 9.98 1.62
CA PHE A 81 3.09 10.77 1.74
C PHE A 81 3.04 12.08 0.94
N ASN A 82 2.56 12.03 -0.31
CA ASN A 82 2.41 13.22 -1.13
C ASN A 82 1.42 14.22 -0.50
N GLY A 83 0.31 13.73 0.06
CA GLY A 83 -0.65 14.56 0.78
C GLY A 83 -0.06 15.19 2.05
N MET A 84 0.76 14.46 2.80
CA MET A 84 1.46 14.99 3.97
C MET A 84 2.48 16.07 3.59
N ALA A 85 3.27 15.84 2.55
CA ALA A 85 4.27 16.79 2.07
C ALA A 85 3.62 18.08 1.53
N GLU A 86 2.53 17.98 0.78
CA GLU A 86 1.78 19.15 0.29
C GLU A 86 1.17 19.98 1.42
N ARG A 87 0.79 19.34 2.54
CA ARG A 87 0.28 20.03 3.73
C ARG A 87 1.38 20.56 4.65
N GLY A 88 2.66 20.35 4.31
CA GLY A 88 3.80 20.75 5.13
C GLY A 88 3.95 19.96 6.43
N LEU A 89 3.36 18.76 6.53
CA LEU A 89 3.45 17.90 7.72
C LEU A 89 4.78 17.12 7.79
N VAL A 90 5.44 16.95 6.64
CA VAL A 90 6.77 16.35 6.50
C VAL A 90 7.47 17.01 5.33
N ARG A 91 8.79 17.22 5.41
CA ARG A 91 9.57 17.64 4.24
C ARG A 91 10.08 16.42 3.47
N ARG A 92 10.11 16.51 2.14
CA ARG A 92 10.55 15.40 1.29
C ARG A 92 12.01 14.99 1.48
N ASP A 93 12.83 15.88 2.03
CA ASP A 93 14.24 15.64 2.34
C ASP A 93 14.46 15.01 3.73
N GLU A 94 13.44 14.92 4.59
CA GLU A 94 13.52 14.26 5.91
C GLU A 94 13.40 12.74 5.82
N VAL A 95 12.90 12.21 4.70
CA VAL A 95 12.76 10.76 4.50
C VAL A 95 13.20 10.37 3.08
N ARG A 96 13.78 9.18 2.94
CA ARG A 96 14.18 8.65 1.63
C ARG A 96 13.36 7.43 1.26
N ILE A 97 12.79 7.41 0.06
CA ILE A 97 12.16 6.21 -0.50
C ILE A 97 13.28 5.20 -0.84
N VAL A 98 13.21 4.00 -0.27
CA VAL A 98 14.23 2.96 -0.48
C VAL A 98 13.76 1.81 -1.35
N TRP A 99 12.45 1.68 -1.48
CA TRP A 99 11.81 0.73 -2.36
C TRP A 99 10.41 1.23 -2.73
N THR A 100 9.96 0.86 -3.93
CA THR A 100 8.61 1.12 -4.42
C THR A 100 8.10 -0.15 -5.10
N SER A 101 6.85 -0.51 -4.82
CA SER A 101 6.17 -1.63 -5.48
C SER A 101 5.94 -1.35 -6.97
N GLU A 102 5.69 -2.40 -7.74
CA GLU A 102 5.00 -2.25 -9.02
C GLU A 102 3.62 -1.59 -8.82
N PRO A 103 3.03 -0.99 -9.87
CA PRO A 103 1.69 -0.42 -9.78
C PRO A 103 0.67 -1.45 -9.33
N LEU A 104 -0.05 -1.12 -8.25
CA LEU A 104 -1.12 -1.94 -7.72
C LEU A 104 -2.49 -1.40 -8.16
N PRO A 105 -3.48 -2.28 -8.39
CA PRO A 105 -4.83 -1.84 -8.71
C PRO A 105 -5.44 -1.06 -7.55
N ASN A 106 -6.08 0.06 -7.88
CA ASN A 106 -6.84 0.88 -6.93
C ASN A 106 -8.03 0.12 -6.31
N ASP A 107 -8.70 0.77 -5.36
CA ASP A 107 -9.83 0.20 -4.64
C ASP A 107 -10.95 -0.29 -5.58
N PRO A 108 -11.41 -1.55 -5.44
CA PRO A 108 -12.50 -2.07 -6.24
C PRO A 108 -13.85 -1.57 -5.72
N LEU A 109 -14.78 -1.34 -6.64
CA LEU A 109 -16.20 -1.40 -6.34
C LEU A 109 -16.64 -2.87 -6.41
N VAL A 110 -17.16 -3.43 -5.31
CA VAL A 110 -17.52 -4.85 -5.21
C VAL A 110 -19.01 -5.04 -4.94
N VAL A 111 -19.57 -6.10 -5.50
CA VAL A 111 -20.92 -6.60 -5.18
C VAL A 111 -20.82 -7.96 -4.50
N ARG A 112 -21.81 -8.28 -3.66
CA ARG A 112 -21.87 -9.60 -2.99
C ARG A 112 -22.12 -10.73 -3.99
N ALA A 113 -21.67 -11.93 -3.65
CA ALA A 113 -22.04 -13.13 -4.41
C ALA A 113 -23.56 -13.30 -4.46
N GLY A 114 -24.09 -13.65 -5.63
CA GLY A 114 -25.53 -13.80 -5.88
C GLY A 114 -26.30 -12.47 -6.00
N PHE A 115 -25.61 -11.33 -6.11
CA PHE A 115 -26.27 -10.07 -6.48
C PHE A 115 -26.81 -10.14 -7.91
N ASP A 116 -27.88 -9.38 -8.19
CA ASP A 116 -28.55 -9.42 -9.50
C ASP A 116 -27.56 -9.08 -10.64
N PRO A 117 -27.35 -10.00 -11.61
CA PRO A 117 -26.43 -9.76 -12.72
C PRO A 117 -26.82 -8.54 -13.57
N ALA A 118 -28.11 -8.30 -13.76
CA ALA A 118 -28.58 -7.16 -14.55
C ALA A 118 -28.28 -5.83 -13.85
N ALA A 119 -28.57 -5.73 -12.55
CA ALA A 119 -28.18 -4.58 -11.73
C ALA A 119 -26.66 -4.40 -11.68
N THR A 120 -25.88 -5.48 -11.56
CA THR A 120 -24.40 -5.42 -11.56
C THR A 120 -23.87 -4.80 -12.85
N ALA A 121 -24.34 -5.28 -14.00
CA ALA A 121 -23.95 -4.75 -15.30
C ALA A 121 -24.32 -3.27 -15.43
N ARG A 122 -25.52 -2.89 -14.98
CA ARG A 122 -25.97 -1.49 -15.02
C ARG A 122 -25.15 -0.58 -14.12
N ILE A 123 -24.80 -1.02 -12.91
CA ILE A 123 -23.93 -0.24 -12.00
C ILE A 123 -22.53 -0.10 -12.59
N GLN A 124 -22.00 -1.14 -13.22
CA GLN A 124 -20.69 -1.07 -13.88
C GLN A 124 -20.71 -0.08 -15.06
N GLU A 125 -21.76 -0.09 -15.87
CA GLU A 125 -21.93 0.82 -17.03
C GLU A 125 -22.01 2.28 -16.59
N ILE A 126 -23.06 2.65 -15.85
CA ILE A 126 -22.91 3.37 -14.58
C ILE A 126 -21.62 4.19 -14.38
N VAL A 127 -20.82 3.64 -13.49
CA VAL A 127 -19.61 4.27 -12.97
C VAL A 127 -18.50 4.38 -14.02
N THR A 128 -18.45 3.50 -15.02
CA THR A 128 -17.38 3.50 -16.04
C THR A 128 -17.62 4.48 -17.19
N THR A 129 -18.84 5.00 -17.32
CA THR A 129 -19.19 6.00 -18.35
C THR A 129 -19.14 7.44 -17.83
N LEU A 130 -18.97 7.64 -16.52
CA LEU A 130 -18.78 8.97 -15.94
C LEU A 130 -17.60 9.69 -16.59
N THR A 131 -17.81 10.94 -16.98
CA THR A 131 -16.73 11.85 -17.35
C THR A 131 -15.84 12.15 -16.13
N GLN A 132 -14.63 12.64 -16.38
CA GLN A 132 -13.75 13.01 -15.27
C GLN A 132 -14.34 14.11 -14.39
N ASP A 133 -15.09 15.05 -14.95
CA ASP A 133 -15.70 16.15 -14.19
C ASP A 133 -16.85 15.66 -13.31
N GLU A 134 -17.69 14.76 -13.83
CA GLU A 134 -18.74 14.11 -13.03
C GLU A 134 -18.14 13.27 -11.91
N ALA A 135 -17.08 12.51 -12.19
CA ALA A 135 -16.37 11.74 -11.17
C ALA A 135 -15.77 12.65 -10.09
N ARG A 136 -15.11 13.75 -10.48
CA ARG A 136 -14.54 14.72 -9.53
C ARG A 136 -15.60 15.40 -8.65
N ALA A 137 -16.83 15.54 -9.15
CA ALA A 137 -17.93 16.14 -8.39
C ALA A 137 -18.46 15.23 -7.27
N ILE A 138 -18.31 13.90 -7.39
CA ILE A 138 -18.90 12.93 -6.45
C ILE A 138 -17.85 12.10 -5.68
N MET A 139 -16.59 12.13 -6.10
CA MET A 139 -15.51 11.35 -5.49
C MET A 139 -14.60 12.22 -4.64
N PRO A 140 -13.84 11.63 -3.69
CA PRO A 140 -12.84 12.36 -2.92
C PRO A 140 -11.80 13.03 -3.84
N PRO A 141 -11.11 14.08 -3.34
CA PRO A 141 -10.06 14.75 -4.09
C PRO A 141 -9.05 13.76 -4.68
N ARG A 142 -8.64 14.01 -5.93
CA ARG A 142 -7.70 13.21 -6.74
C ARG A 142 -8.24 11.91 -7.35
N TYR A 143 -9.48 11.52 -7.07
CA TYR A 143 -10.16 10.47 -7.84
C TYR A 143 -10.81 11.08 -9.09
N THR A 144 -10.62 10.44 -10.24
CA THR A 144 -11.02 11.00 -11.55
C THR A 144 -11.91 10.09 -12.37
N GLY A 145 -12.36 8.95 -11.81
CA GLY A 145 -13.26 8.03 -12.49
C GLY A 145 -13.03 6.58 -12.11
N TRP A 146 -13.67 5.69 -12.87
CA TRP A 146 -13.64 4.25 -12.67
C TRP A 146 -13.15 3.54 -13.94
N GLY A 147 -12.31 2.53 -13.76
CA GLY A 147 -11.91 1.60 -14.81
C GLY A 147 -12.67 0.28 -14.70
N LYS A 148 -12.81 -0.45 -15.81
CA LYS A 148 -13.25 -1.84 -15.76
C LYS A 148 -12.17 -2.69 -15.09
N ALA A 149 -12.58 -3.52 -14.16
CA ALA A 149 -11.72 -4.47 -13.46
C ALA A 149 -12.51 -5.76 -13.18
N ASP A 150 -11.77 -6.84 -13.03
CA ASP A 150 -12.25 -8.17 -12.66
C ASP A 150 -11.33 -8.77 -11.59
N HIS A 151 -11.53 -10.04 -11.23
CA HIS A 151 -10.69 -10.69 -10.23
C HIS A 151 -9.20 -10.77 -10.65
N GLU A 152 -8.92 -11.01 -11.93
CA GLU A 152 -7.56 -11.11 -12.47
C GLU A 152 -6.77 -9.82 -12.30
N SER A 153 -7.46 -8.67 -12.38
CA SER A 153 -6.88 -7.36 -12.11
C SER A 153 -6.25 -7.25 -10.71
N TYR A 154 -6.68 -8.09 -9.76
CA TYR A 154 -6.20 -8.13 -8.37
C TYR A 154 -5.32 -9.35 -8.05
N ARG A 155 -4.98 -10.19 -9.04
CA ARG A 155 -4.16 -11.39 -8.85
C ARG A 155 -2.80 -11.14 -8.15
N PRO A 156 -2.05 -10.06 -8.42
CA PRO A 156 -0.81 -9.79 -7.69
C PRO A 156 -1.01 -9.65 -6.18
N ILE A 157 -2.15 -9.06 -5.78
CA ILE A 157 -2.50 -8.85 -4.38
C ILE A 157 -2.89 -10.17 -3.72
N GLU A 158 -3.67 -10.99 -4.42
CA GLU A 158 -4.00 -12.34 -3.94
C GLU A 158 -2.74 -13.19 -3.75
N ALA A 159 -1.81 -13.14 -4.72
CA ALA A 159 -0.54 -13.85 -4.64
C ALA A 159 0.30 -13.40 -3.44
N ALA A 160 0.40 -12.09 -3.20
CA ALA A 160 1.09 -11.56 -2.02
C ALA A 160 0.43 -12.04 -0.71
N GLY A 161 -0.91 -11.95 -0.63
CA GLY A 161 -1.66 -12.41 0.54
C GLY A 161 -1.52 -13.91 0.82
N ILE A 162 -1.45 -14.75 -0.22
CA ILE A 162 -1.17 -16.20 -0.08
C ILE A 162 0.26 -16.42 0.40
N ALA A 163 1.24 -15.74 -0.20
CA ALA A 163 2.66 -15.90 0.13
C ALA A 163 2.95 -15.54 1.60
N VAL A 164 2.30 -14.50 2.13
CA VAL A 164 2.45 -14.09 3.54
C VAL A 164 1.50 -14.82 4.51
N GLY A 165 0.73 -15.80 4.03
CA GLY A 165 -0.18 -16.62 4.85
C GLY A 165 -1.44 -15.89 5.34
N ARG A 166 -1.80 -14.75 4.76
CA ARG A 166 -3.02 -13.99 5.08
C ARG A 166 -4.24 -14.47 4.30
N LEU A 167 -4.03 -15.05 3.13
CA LEU A 167 -5.05 -15.68 2.31
C LEU A 167 -4.75 -17.17 2.13
N LYS A 168 -5.82 -17.96 2.03
CA LYS A 168 -5.71 -19.36 1.60
C LYS A 168 -5.86 -19.41 0.09
N ALA A 169 -5.02 -20.19 -0.58
CA ALA A 169 -5.26 -20.53 -1.98
C ALA A 169 -6.64 -21.19 -2.09
N LYS A 170 -7.47 -20.73 -3.03
CA LYS A 170 -8.68 -21.46 -3.37
C LYS A 170 -8.28 -22.82 -3.99
N PRO A 171 -8.98 -23.91 -3.64
CA PRO A 171 -8.74 -25.22 -4.21
C PRO A 171 -8.99 -25.27 -5.72
#